data_AF-A0AAN8DLK3-F1
#
_entry.id   AF-A0AAN8DLK3-F1
#
_cell.length_a   1.000
_cell.length_b   1.000
_cell.length_c   1.000
_cell.angle_alpha   90.00
_cell.angle_beta   90.00
_cell.angle_gamma   90.00
#
_symmetry.space_group_name_H-M   'P 1'
#
loop_
_entity.id
_entity.type
_entity.pdbx_description
1 polymer ?
#
loop_
_entity_poly.entity_id
_entity_poly.type
_entity_poly.pdbx_seq_one_letter_code
_entity_poly.pdbx_strand_id
1 'polypeptide(L)'
;MDSDFFDSYSITACRIDCETRYLVDNCNCRMVHMPGDAPYCTPELYKECADPALDFLVERDNDFCVCETPCNMTRYSKELSFVKIPSKASAKYLAKKYNKSEQYIK
;
A
#
# COMPACT_ATOMS: atom_id res chain seq x y z
N MET A 1 -5.09 23.18 1.98
CA MET A 1 -4.42 21.99 1.39
C MET A 1 -3.87 21.24 2.57
N ASP A 2 -4.78 20.75 3.39
CA ASP A 2 -4.47 20.17 4.68
C ASP A 2 -5.18 18.82 4.61
N SER A 3 -4.42 17.74 4.75
CA SER A 3 -5.03 16.42 4.88
C SER A 3 -5.53 16.32 6.31
N ASP A 4 -6.75 15.80 6.49
CA ASP A 4 -7.34 15.63 7.82
C ASP A 4 -6.60 14.57 8.65
N PHE A 5 -5.77 13.75 8.00
CA PHE A 5 -5.13 12.58 8.60
C PHE A 5 -3.60 12.63 8.68
N PHE A 6 -2.94 13.58 8.01
CA PHE A 6 -1.47 13.61 7.92
C PHE A 6 -0.93 15.01 8.20
N ASP A 7 0.04 15.10 9.12
CA ASP A 7 0.67 16.36 9.53
C ASP A 7 1.45 17.06 8.39
N SER A 8 1.92 16.30 7.40
CA SER A 8 2.71 16.82 6.28
C SER A 8 2.10 16.42 4.95
N TYR A 9 1.95 17.40 4.06
CA TYR A 9 1.46 17.15 2.71
C TYR A 9 2.48 16.37 1.87
N SER A 10 2.00 15.31 1.22
CA SER A 10 2.70 14.60 0.16
C SER A 10 1.66 14.08 -0.85
N ILE A 11 2.09 13.78 -2.08
CA ILE A 11 1.18 13.22 -3.10
C ILE A 11 0.51 11.94 -2.57
N THR A 12 1.26 11.07 -1.90
CA THR A 12 0.74 9.83 -1.33
C THR A 12 -0.25 10.09 -0.19
N ALA A 13 0.05 11.03 0.72
CA ALA A 13 -0.87 11.39 1.80
C ALA A 13 -2.20 11.93 1.25
N CYS A 14 -2.15 12.81 0.25
CA CYS A 14 -3.34 13.35 -0.41
C CYS A 14 -4.20 12.27 -1.07
N ARG A 15 -3.58 11.30 -1.77
CA ARG A 15 -4.33 10.20 -2.41
C ARG A 15 -4.97 9.27 -1.38
N ILE A 16 -4.24 8.89 -0.33
CA ILE A 16 -4.79 8.06 0.75
C ILE A 16 -5.94 8.76 1.47
N ASP A 17 -5.81 10.06 1.73
CA ASP A 17 -6.87 10.89 2.30
C ASP A 17 -8.13 10.89 1.42
N CYS A 18 -7.95 11.08 0.11
CA CYS A 18 -9.04 11.04 -0.85
C CYS A 18 -9.74 9.67 -0.93
N GLU A 19 -8.97 8.59 -1.04
CA GLU A 19 -9.48 7.22 -1.04
C GLU A 19 -10.25 6.91 0.26
N THR A 20 -9.72 7.35 1.40
CA THR A 20 -10.34 7.14 2.72
C THR A 20 -11.67 7.88 2.81
N ARG A 21 -11.71 9.16 2.44
CA ARG A 21 -12.97 9.93 2.43
C ARG A 21 -14.00 9.31 1.48
N TYR A 22 -13.56 8.94 0.27
CA TYR A 22 -14.44 8.31 -0.72
C TYR A 22 -15.05 7.00 -0.21
N LEU A 23 -14.28 6.15 0.45
CA LEU A 23 -14.78 4.90 1.03
C LEU A 23 -15.69 5.11 2.24
N VAL A 24 -15.35 6.06 3.10
CA VAL A 24 -16.21 6.38 4.25
C VAL A 24 -17.55 6.92 3.76
N ASP A 25 -17.56 7.78 2.75
CA ASP A 25 -18.78 8.34 2.19
C ASP A 25 -19.65 7.30 1.45
N ASN A 26 -19.04 6.37 0.71
CA ASN A 26 -19.78 5.38 -0.10
C ASN A 26 -20.08 4.07 0.63
N CYS A 27 -19.20 3.63 1.52
CA CYS A 27 -19.26 2.33 2.18
C CYS A 27 -19.37 2.41 3.71
N ASN A 28 -19.35 3.61 4.31
CA ASN A 28 -19.43 3.85 5.76
C ASN A 28 -18.36 3.10 6.58
N CYS A 29 -17.25 2.75 5.93
CA CYS A 29 -16.15 2.02 6.54
C CYS A 29 -14.83 2.41 5.89
N ARG A 30 -13.73 2.09 6.56
CA ARG A 30 -12.37 2.23 6.02
C ARG A 30 -11.66 0.90 5.93
N MET A 31 -10.72 0.79 5.00
CA MET A 31 -9.84 -0.38 4.93
C MET A 31 -8.79 -0.35 6.04
N VAL A 32 -8.17 -1.50 6.30
CA VAL A 32 -7.19 -1.67 7.40
C VAL A 32 -5.99 -0.73 7.34
N HIS A 33 -5.58 -0.33 6.14
CA HIS A 33 -4.41 0.52 5.90
C HIS A 33 -4.76 2.01 5.82
N MET A 34 -6.04 2.36 5.85
CA MET A 34 -6.51 3.74 5.74
C MET A 34 -6.53 4.41 7.11
N PRO A 35 -6.16 5.69 7.22
CA PRO A 35 -6.23 6.43 8.47
C PRO A 35 -7.67 6.76 8.89
N GLY A 36 -7.82 7.45 10.02
CA GLY A 36 -9.11 7.88 10.56
C GLY A 36 -9.72 6.94 11.59
N ASP A 37 -10.87 7.35 12.11
CA ASP A 37 -11.62 6.71 13.20
C ASP A 37 -12.87 5.95 12.74
N ALA A 38 -13.17 5.99 11.43
CA ALA A 38 -14.22 5.18 10.83
C ALA A 38 -14.02 3.67 11.14
N PRO A 39 -15.10 2.89 11.25
CA PRO A 39 -15.00 1.47 11.52
C PRO A 39 -14.33 0.73 10.35
N TYR A 40 -13.62 -0.35 10.67
CA TYR A 40 -13.04 -1.21 9.64
C TYR A 40 -14.12 -1.93 8.83
N CYS A 41 -13.93 -2.00 7.52
CA CYS A 41 -14.80 -2.79 6.64
C CYS A 41 -14.74 -4.28 7.01
N THR A 42 -15.90 -4.95 7.01
CA THR A 42 -15.98 -6.41 7.13
C THR A 42 -15.56 -7.08 5.82
N PRO A 43 -15.17 -8.37 5.81
CA PRO A 43 -14.84 -9.08 4.56
C PRO A 43 -15.98 -9.04 3.52
N GLU A 44 -17.23 -8.99 3.96
CA GLU A 44 -18.39 -8.82 3.06
C GLU A 44 -18.41 -7.43 2.43
N LEU A 45 -18.21 -6.37 3.23
CA LEU A 45 -18.13 -4.99 2.72
C LEU A 45 -16.92 -4.77 1.81
N TYR A 46 -15.80 -5.46 2.06
CA TYR A 46 -14.65 -5.47 1.16
C TYR A 46 -15.07 -5.89 -0.26
N LYS A 47 -15.70 -7.06 -0.37
CA LYS A 47 -16.11 -7.64 -1.65
C LYS A 47 -17.22 -6.86 -2.34
N GLU A 48 -18.23 -6.44 -1.59
CA GLU A 48 -19.46 -5.89 -2.18
C GLU A 48 -19.41 -4.37 -2.38
N CYS A 49 -18.54 -3.65 -1.65
CA CYS A 49 -18.47 -2.19 -1.72
C CYS A 49 -17.05 -1.67 -1.89
N ALA A 50 -16.13 -2.00 -0.97
CA ALA A 50 -14.88 -1.28 -0.86
C ALA A 50 -13.93 -1.53 -2.06
N ASP A 51 -13.77 -2.77 -2.49
CA ASP A 51 -12.92 -3.11 -3.65
C ASP A 51 -13.50 -2.52 -4.95
N PRO A 52 -14.81 -2.72 -5.29
CA PRO A 52 -15.39 -2.11 -6.48
C PRO A 52 -15.35 -0.57 -6.48
N ALA A 53 -15.55 0.06 -5.31
CA ALA A 53 -15.51 1.51 -5.17
C ALA A 53 -14.12 2.06 -5.44
N LEU A 54 -13.06 1.42 -4.91
CA LEU A 54 -11.68 1.82 -5.19
C LEU A 54 -11.27 1.54 -6.63
N ASP A 55 -11.66 0.40 -7.22
CA ASP A 55 -11.38 0.11 -8.62
C ASP A 55 -11.96 1.19 -9.54
N PHE A 56 -13.21 1.60 -9.28
CA PHE A 56 -13.83 2.73 -9.99
C PHE A 56 -13.08 4.05 -9.77
N LEU A 57 -12.67 4.34 -8.53
CA LEU A 57 -11.96 5.56 -8.20
C LEU A 57 -10.61 5.63 -8.94
N VAL A 58 -9.84 4.54 -9.00
CA VAL A 58 -8.54 4.51 -9.69
C VAL A 58 -8.70 4.72 -11.21
N GLU A 59 -9.77 4.21 -11.82
CA GLU A 59 -10.07 4.45 -13.24
C GLU A 59 -10.50 5.90 -13.54
N ARG A 60 -11.05 6.61 -12.55
CA ARG A 60 -11.55 8.00 -12.65
C ARG A 60 -10.80 8.99 -11.77
N ASP A 61 -9.59 8.61 -11.31
CA ASP A 61 -8.88 9.26 -10.20
C ASP A 61 -8.61 10.75 -10.48
N ASN A 62 -8.35 11.08 -11.75
CA ASN A 62 -8.01 12.45 -12.16
C ASN A 62 -9.16 13.46 -12.01
N ASP A 63 -10.41 13.02 -11.92
CA ASP A 63 -11.57 13.90 -11.75
C ASP A 63 -11.98 14.05 -10.28
N PHE A 64 -11.81 12.98 -9.49
CA PHE A 64 -12.25 12.93 -8.09
C PHE A 64 -11.15 13.30 -7.08
N CYS A 65 -9.90 12.88 -7.32
CA CYS A 65 -8.79 13.06 -6.39
C CYS A 65 -7.70 13.94 -7.01
N VAL A 66 -7.92 15.26 -6.99
CA VAL A 66 -6.94 16.23 -7.50
C VAL A 66 -5.85 16.49 -6.44
N CYS A 67 -4.72 15.80 -6.58
CA CYS A 67 -3.55 15.95 -5.71
C CYS A 67 -2.40 16.67 -6.43
N GLU A 68 -2.14 17.92 -6.05
CA GLU A 68 -1.07 18.72 -6.63
C GLU A 68 0.33 18.23 -6.22
N THR A 69 1.30 18.41 -7.12
CA THR A 69 2.69 18.06 -6.80
C THR A 69 3.28 19.09 -5.85
N PRO A 70 3.78 18.70 -4.66
CA PRO A 70 4.35 19.66 -3.72
C PRO A 70 5.67 20.24 -4.23
N CYS A 71 5.95 21.49 -3.86
CA CYS A 71 7.19 22.17 -4.22
C CYS A 71 8.43 21.56 -3.54
N ASN A 72 8.25 20.97 -2.35
CA ASN A 72 9.30 20.29 -1.62
C ASN A 72 9.02 18.78 -1.61
N MET A 73 9.86 18.01 -2.31
CA MET A 73 9.76 16.57 -2.38
C MET A 73 11.14 15.93 -2.43
N THR A 74 11.29 14.77 -1.78
CA THR A 74 12.51 13.95 -1.86
C THR A 74 12.20 12.70 -2.67
N ARG A 75 12.90 12.52 -3.80
CA ARG A 75 12.75 11.35 -4.68
C ARG A 75 14.02 10.51 -4.66
N TYR A 76 13.88 9.21 -4.43
CA TYR A 76 14.99 8.26 -4.44
C TYR A 76 15.05 7.52 -5.79
N SER A 77 16.07 7.82 -6.59
CA SER A 77 16.39 7.05 -7.80
C SER A 77 16.97 5.69 -7.40
N LYS A 78 16.53 4.62 -8.05
CA LYS A 78 16.96 3.25 -7.75
C LYS A 78 17.56 2.58 -8.99
N GLU A 79 18.70 1.94 -8.81
CA GLU A 79 19.32 1.01 -9.76
C GLU A 79 19.42 -0.34 -9.06
N LEU A 80 18.77 -1.37 -9.62
CA LEU A 80 18.65 -2.68 -8.99
C LEU A 80 19.51 -3.70 -9.72
N SER A 81 20.24 -4.52 -8.96
CA SER A 81 21.00 -5.68 -9.45
C SER A 81 20.73 -6.89 -8.56
N PHE A 82 20.77 -8.09 -9.15
CA PHE A 82 20.42 -9.33 -8.47
C PHE A 82 21.52 -10.37 -8.64
N VAL A 83 21.72 -11.19 -7.60
CA VAL A 83 22.62 -12.34 -7.61
C VAL A 83 21.90 -13.56 -7.06
N LYS A 84 22.34 -14.76 -7.45
CA LYS A 84 21.76 -16.00 -6.96
C LYS A 84 22.15 -16.26 -5.50
N ILE A 85 21.16 -16.50 -4.64
CA ILE A 85 21.32 -16.99 -3.28
C ILE A 85 20.40 -18.21 -3.09
N PRO A 86 20.85 -19.29 -2.42
CA PRO A 86 22.18 -19.55 -1.90
C PRO A 86 23.16 -20.01 -3.00
N SER A 87 24.45 -19.89 -2.71
CA SER A 87 25.49 -20.65 -3.43
C SER A 87 25.45 -22.12 -2.99
N LYS A 88 26.04 -23.03 -3.79
CA LYS A 88 26.16 -24.46 -3.41
C LYS A 88 26.86 -24.64 -2.05
N ALA A 89 27.85 -23.80 -1.74
CA ALA A 89 28.58 -23.85 -0.47
C ALA A 89 27.74 -23.37 0.73
N SER A 90 26.92 -22.33 0.55
CA SER A 90 26.11 -21.74 1.63
C SER A 90 24.79 -22.46 1.87
N ALA A 91 24.27 -23.21 0.88
CA ALA A 91 22.99 -23.89 0.95
C ALA A 91 22.87 -24.83 2.16
N LYS A 92 23.86 -25.70 2.39
CA LYS A 92 23.85 -26.66 3.50
C LYS A 92 23.91 -25.97 4.87
N TYR A 93 24.68 -24.90 4.98
CA TYR A 93 24.77 -24.10 6.20
C TYR A 93 23.42 -23.44 6.53
N LEU A 94 22.81 -22.78 5.54
CA LEU A 94 21.54 -22.07 5.71
C LEU A 94 20.39 -23.04 6.03
N ALA A 95 20.35 -24.19 5.35
CA ALA A 95 19.39 -25.27 5.62
C ALA A 95 19.45 -25.72 7.09
N LYS A 96 20.66 -26.00 7.61
CA LYS A 96 20.85 -26.38 9.00
C LYS A 96 20.50 -25.24 9.98
N LYS A 97 20.93 -24.01 9.68
CA LYS A 97 20.72 -22.84 10.54
C LYS A 97 19.23 -22.54 10.77
N TYR A 98 18.42 -22.64 9.72
CA TYR A 98 16.99 -22.32 9.78
C TYR A 98 16.10 -23.55 9.93
N ASN A 99 16.69 -24.74 10.13
CA ASN A 99 15.98 -26.01 10.20
C ASN A 99 15.00 -26.20 9.02
N LYS A 100 15.52 -26.03 7.81
CA LYS A 100 14.79 -26.20 6.54
C LYS A 100 15.55 -27.14 5.62
N SER A 101 14.87 -27.73 4.64
CA SER A 101 15.53 -28.54 3.62
C SER A 101 16.37 -27.66 2.69
N GLU A 102 17.42 -28.21 2.08
CA GLU A 102 18.19 -27.47 1.06
C GLU A 102 17.33 -27.05 -0.14
N GLN A 103 16.26 -27.81 -0.43
CA GLN A 103 15.30 -27.48 -1.49
C GLN A 103 14.42 -26.28 -1.12
N TYR A 104 14.10 -26.09 0.16
CA TYR A 104 13.35 -24.92 0.63
C TYR A 104 14.19 -23.63 0.59
N ILE A 105 15.51 -23.76 0.79
CA ILE A 105 16.44 -22.62 0.78
C ILE A 105 16.88 -22.25 -0.64
N LYS A 106 16.87 -23.19 -1.60
CA LYS A 106 17.23 -22.99 -3.01
C LYS A 106 16.09 -22.43 -3.84
#